data_AF-A0A7K4INH8-F1
#
_entry.id   AF-A0A7K4INH8-F1
#
_cell.length_a   1.000
_cell.length_b   1.000
_cell.length_c   1.000
_cell.angle_alpha   90.00
_cell.angle_beta   90.00
_cell.angle_gamma   90.00
#
_symmetry.space_group_name_H-M   'P 1'
#
loop_
_entity.id
_entity.type
_entity.pdbx_description
1 polymer ?
#
loop_
_entity_poly.entity_id
_entity_poly.type
_entity_poly.pdbx_seq_one_letter_code
_entity_poly.pdbx_strand_id
1 'polypeptide(L)'
;MPNTDRMILQSASIFNTEKIRLPWSLIEYDSAFRTMTLDRENRKGYISGAIKNKIGLERTFLKTYVQLSQAQSDPMLRSNVLLVDRLVYPEYDFKPENVVEFWNELSDGTREPVEAVLFMDKDVPNRLQDLVMAVLAVMAPSSIPEAFGHNKPLFIADKVAKWNYAQFKCIVDTAASWILNNHKLRKFIFYMSTFRERRAAVEAARRE
;
A
#
# COMPACT_ATOMS: atom_id res chain seq x y z
N MET A 1 4.14 -22.18 -8.56
CA MET A 1 4.52 -22.03 -7.14
C MET A 1 4.27 -20.58 -6.72
N PRO A 2 3.77 -20.31 -5.50
CA PRO A 2 3.63 -18.94 -5.01
C PRO A 2 5.01 -18.27 -4.91
N ASN A 3 5.16 -17.10 -5.52
CA ASN A 3 6.46 -16.39 -5.64
C ASN A 3 6.54 -15.11 -4.78
N THR A 4 5.52 -14.84 -3.97
CA THR A 4 5.46 -13.69 -3.06
C THR A 4 4.85 -14.13 -1.73
N ASP A 5 5.22 -13.46 -0.64
CA ASP A 5 4.68 -13.72 0.70
C ASP A 5 3.15 -13.67 0.70
N ARG A 6 2.58 -12.68 0.01
CA ARG A 6 1.12 -12.54 -0.17
C ARG A 6 0.50 -13.79 -0.78
N MET A 7 1.11 -14.36 -1.83
CA MET A 7 0.58 -15.58 -2.45
C MET A 7 0.73 -16.81 -1.56
N ILE A 8 1.83 -16.90 -0.81
CA ILE A 8 2.04 -17.98 0.17
C ILE A 8 0.94 -17.91 1.24
N LEU A 9 0.72 -16.74 1.82
CA LEU A 9 -0.29 -16.51 2.87
C LEU A 9 -1.72 -16.72 2.34
N GLN A 10 -2.01 -16.24 1.12
CA GLN A 10 -3.30 -16.47 0.48
C GLN A 10 -3.56 -17.97 0.30
N SER A 11 -2.56 -18.70 -0.21
CA SER A 11 -2.66 -20.14 -0.42
C SER A 11 -2.83 -20.87 0.91
N ALA A 12 -2.01 -20.55 1.91
CA ALA A 12 -2.09 -21.14 3.24
C ALA A 12 -3.48 -20.96 3.86
N SER A 13 -4.05 -19.75 3.75
CA SER A 13 -5.40 -19.46 4.23
C SER A 13 -6.48 -20.27 3.50
N ILE A 14 -6.41 -20.38 2.16
CA ILE A 14 -7.41 -21.12 1.37
C ILE A 14 -7.35 -22.62 1.64
N PHE A 15 -6.16 -23.21 1.76
CA PHE A 15 -6.01 -24.66 1.98
C PHE A 15 -6.23 -25.10 3.41
N ASN A 16 -6.32 -24.18 4.38
CA ASN A 16 -6.47 -24.49 5.80
C ASN A 16 -7.70 -23.79 6.39
N THR A 17 -8.84 -23.89 5.72
CA THR A 17 -10.05 -23.14 6.10
C THR A 17 -10.53 -23.43 7.53
N GLU A 18 -10.34 -24.67 8.01
CA GLU A 18 -10.73 -25.10 9.35
C GLU A 18 -9.80 -24.56 10.46
N LYS A 19 -8.52 -24.32 10.13
CA LYS A 19 -7.49 -23.88 11.08
C LYS A 19 -7.34 -22.37 11.09
N ILE A 20 -7.50 -21.72 9.94
CA ILE A 20 -7.33 -20.28 9.77
C ILE A 20 -8.69 -19.64 9.60
N ARG A 21 -9.17 -18.99 10.67
CA ARG A 21 -10.42 -18.23 10.69
C ARG A 21 -10.15 -16.75 10.39
N LEU A 22 -11.12 -16.09 9.76
CA LEU A 22 -11.05 -14.66 9.47
C LEU A 22 -11.87 -13.86 10.49
N PRO A 23 -11.49 -12.60 10.77
CA PRO A 23 -10.27 -11.94 10.29
C PRO A 23 -9.01 -12.48 10.99
N TRP A 24 -7.87 -12.44 10.31
CA TRP A 24 -6.56 -12.75 10.91
C TRP A 24 -5.49 -11.74 10.48
N SER A 25 -4.44 -11.63 11.29
CA SER A 25 -3.23 -10.86 11.02
C SER A 25 -1.97 -11.64 11.43
N LEU A 26 -0.82 -11.27 10.87
CA LEU A 26 0.48 -11.72 11.39
C LEU A 26 0.98 -10.78 12.49
N ILE A 27 2.06 -11.16 13.18
CA ILE A 27 2.80 -10.25 14.06
C ILE A 27 3.24 -8.99 13.30
N GLU A 28 3.35 -7.88 14.02
CA GLU A 28 3.84 -6.62 13.48
C GLU A 28 5.36 -6.52 13.61
N TYR A 29 5.98 -5.93 12.59
CA TYR A 29 7.42 -5.70 12.55
C TYR A 29 7.73 -4.35 11.92
N ASP A 30 8.87 -3.76 12.31
CA ASP A 30 9.33 -2.47 11.78
C ASP A 30 9.54 -2.50 10.26
N SER A 31 9.10 -1.45 9.59
CA SER A 31 9.39 -1.24 8.17
C SER A 31 10.89 -1.23 7.84
N ALA A 32 11.76 -0.90 8.80
CA ALA A 32 13.21 -0.91 8.65
C ALA A 32 13.75 -2.30 8.26
N PHE A 33 13.12 -3.39 8.71
CA PHE A 33 13.50 -4.77 8.37
C PHE A 33 13.55 -5.02 6.86
N ARG A 34 12.74 -4.31 6.07
CA ARG A 34 12.75 -4.45 4.60
C ARG A 34 14.09 -4.10 3.96
N THR A 35 14.86 -3.27 4.62
CA THR A 35 16.18 -2.80 4.15
C THR A 35 17.34 -3.48 4.85
N MET A 36 17.06 -4.29 5.88
CA MET A 36 18.07 -5.03 6.62
C MET A 36 18.43 -6.32 5.88
N THR A 37 19.71 -6.66 5.93
CA THR A 37 20.25 -7.95 5.51
C THR A 37 21.16 -8.46 6.62
N LEU A 38 21.43 -9.76 6.61
CA LEU A 38 22.45 -10.34 7.49
C LEU A 38 23.78 -9.62 7.28
N ASP A 39 24.51 -9.42 8.37
CA ASP A 39 25.88 -8.89 8.33
C ASP A 39 26.76 -9.77 7.44
N ARG A 40 27.59 -9.13 6.61
CA ARG A 40 28.43 -9.85 5.64
C ARG A 40 29.51 -10.71 6.30
N GLU A 41 29.95 -10.31 7.49
CA GLU A 41 30.92 -11.04 8.30
C GLU A 41 30.23 -12.02 9.27
N ASN A 42 28.90 -12.12 9.21
CA ASN A 42 28.07 -12.98 10.05
C ASN A 42 28.31 -12.77 11.55
N ARG A 43 28.61 -11.53 11.95
CA ARG A 43 28.84 -11.17 13.35
C ARG A 43 27.51 -11.13 14.10
N LYS A 44 27.49 -11.71 15.29
CA LYS A 44 26.28 -11.78 16.11
C LYS A 44 25.83 -10.37 16.54
N GLY A 45 24.57 -10.05 16.31
CA GLY A 45 23.99 -8.74 16.66
C GLY A 45 24.29 -7.63 15.65
N TYR A 46 24.99 -7.94 14.55
CA TYR A 46 25.23 -7.00 13.47
C TYR A 46 24.28 -7.26 12.31
N ILE A 47 23.92 -6.17 11.63
CA ILE A 47 23.15 -6.18 10.39
C ILE A 47 23.84 -5.30 9.35
N SER A 48 23.42 -5.44 8.10
CA SER A 48 23.83 -4.54 7.01
C SER A 48 22.61 -4.03 6.25
N GLY A 49 22.74 -2.90 5.58
CA GLY A 49 21.73 -2.39 4.67
C GLY A 49 21.84 -2.96 3.26
N ALA A 50 20.70 -3.36 2.68
CA ALA A 50 20.63 -3.96 1.36
C ALA A 50 21.22 -3.07 0.26
N ILE A 51 21.05 -1.74 0.37
CA ILE A 51 21.54 -0.76 -0.60
C ILE A 51 22.48 0.21 0.10
N LYS A 52 23.75 0.23 -0.33
CA LYS A 52 24.80 1.13 0.19
C LYS A 52 24.93 1.10 1.72
N ASN A 53 24.64 -0.05 2.34
CA ASN A 53 24.64 -0.24 3.78
C ASN A 53 23.73 0.73 4.56
N LYS A 54 22.64 1.20 3.95
CA LYS A 54 21.66 2.08 4.59
C LYS A 54 20.48 1.28 5.12
N ILE A 55 20.18 1.48 6.40
CA ILE A 55 18.95 1.00 7.04
C ILE A 55 17.87 2.09 6.85
N GLY A 56 16.66 1.66 6.55
CA GLY A 56 15.48 2.52 6.49
C GLY A 56 15.16 3.10 7.86
N LEU A 57 14.38 4.16 7.88
CA LEU A 57 14.04 4.83 9.13
C LEU A 57 13.29 3.87 10.08
N GLU A 58 13.88 3.64 11.25
CA GLU A 58 13.31 2.86 12.33
C GLU A 58 12.09 3.56 12.94
N ARG A 59 11.25 2.80 13.64
CA ARG A 59 10.19 3.29 14.52
C ARG A 59 9.21 4.25 13.82
N THR A 60 9.06 4.12 12.52
CA THR A 60 8.16 4.97 11.73
C THR A 60 6.86 4.24 11.43
N PHE A 61 6.98 3.04 10.84
CA PHE A 61 5.84 2.22 10.46
C PHE A 61 6.02 0.78 10.92
N LEU A 62 4.95 0.20 11.43
CA LEU A 62 4.80 -1.24 11.65
C LEU A 62 4.00 -1.85 10.52
N LYS A 63 4.49 -3.00 10.04
CA LYS A 63 3.90 -3.75 8.93
C LYS A 63 3.30 -5.04 9.43
N THR A 64 2.15 -5.41 8.87
CA THR A 64 1.57 -6.75 9.05
C THR A 64 0.73 -7.15 7.85
N TYR A 65 0.69 -8.45 7.56
CA TYR A 65 -0.25 -9.00 6.59
C TYR A 65 -1.57 -9.35 7.28
N VAL A 66 -2.68 -9.02 6.64
CA VAL A 66 -4.03 -9.25 7.16
C VAL A 66 -4.93 -9.86 6.11
N GLN A 67 -5.97 -10.57 6.54
CA GLN A 67 -7.08 -11.00 5.70
C GLN A 67 -8.40 -10.83 6.46
N LEU A 68 -9.36 -10.14 5.86
CA LEU A 68 -10.47 -9.54 6.62
C LEU A 68 -11.79 -10.29 6.46
N SER A 69 -12.10 -10.81 5.28
CA SER A 69 -13.46 -11.26 4.97
C SER A 69 -13.49 -12.63 4.28
N GLN A 70 -14.49 -13.44 4.62
CA GLN A 70 -14.84 -14.67 3.93
C GLN A 70 -16.33 -14.65 3.56
N ALA A 71 -16.71 -15.30 2.46
CA ALA A 71 -18.12 -15.45 2.13
C ALA A 71 -18.80 -16.45 3.07
N GLN A 72 -20.08 -16.21 3.36
CA GLN A 72 -20.87 -17.12 4.16
C GLN A 72 -21.23 -18.40 3.38
N SER A 73 -21.39 -18.29 2.06
CA SER A 73 -21.78 -19.40 1.19
C SER A 73 -20.65 -20.40 0.92
N ASP A 74 -19.42 -19.92 0.88
CA ASP A 74 -18.23 -20.73 0.56
C ASP A 74 -17.02 -20.26 1.38
N PRO A 75 -16.55 -21.06 2.36
CA PRO A 75 -15.36 -20.76 3.15
C PRO A 75 -14.06 -20.64 2.35
N MET A 76 -14.00 -21.17 1.11
CA MET A 76 -12.86 -21.01 0.21
C MET A 76 -12.84 -19.62 -0.45
N LEU A 77 -13.99 -18.95 -0.55
CA LEU A 77 -14.09 -17.60 -1.10
C LEU A 77 -13.70 -16.56 -0.03
N ARG A 78 -12.39 -16.31 0.05
CA ARG A 78 -11.76 -15.41 1.01
C ARG A 78 -11.23 -14.17 0.33
N SER A 79 -11.20 -13.04 1.04
CA SER A 79 -10.66 -11.80 0.51
C SER A 79 -9.18 -11.94 0.18
N ASN A 80 -8.64 -10.96 -0.53
CA ASN A 80 -7.21 -10.88 -0.70
C ASN A 80 -6.49 -10.66 0.64
N VAL A 81 -5.31 -11.26 0.80
CA VAL A 81 -4.34 -10.86 1.82
C VAL A 81 -3.81 -9.47 1.46
N LEU A 82 -3.82 -8.56 2.42
CA LEU A 82 -3.36 -7.18 2.30
C LEU A 82 -2.16 -6.95 3.20
N LEU A 83 -1.21 -6.13 2.76
CA LEU A 83 -0.17 -5.58 3.63
C LEU A 83 -0.70 -4.26 4.21
N VAL A 84 -0.74 -4.18 5.52
CA VAL A 84 -1.16 -2.98 6.25
C VAL A 84 0.07 -2.38 6.93
N ASP A 85 0.17 -1.06 6.82
CA ASP A 85 1.17 -0.27 7.51
C ASP A 85 0.45 0.68 8.47
N ARG A 86 0.90 0.75 9.73
CA ARG A 86 0.44 1.75 10.70
C ARG A 86 1.62 2.51 11.28
N LEU A 87 1.37 3.74 11.72
CA LEU A 87 2.36 4.52 12.46
C LEU A 87 2.69 3.84 13.78
N VAL A 88 3.95 4.00 14.19
CA VAL A 88 4.42 3.66 15.54
C VAL A 88 3.96 4.73 16.52
N TYR A 89 3.42 4.31 17.65
CA TYR A 89 3.09 5.19 18.77
C TYR A 89 4.02 4.87 19.94
N PRO A 90 5.00 5.74 20.25
CA PRO A 90 6.03 5.44 21.25
C PRO A 90 5.47 5.02 22.62
N GLU A 91 4.35 5.59 23.05
CA GLU A 91 3.74 5.29 24.35
C GLU A 91 3.18 3.87 24.45
N TYR A 92 2.93 3.23 23.30
CA TYR A 92 2.28 1.91 23.21
C TYR A 92 3.19 0.84 22.64
N ASP A 93 3.95 1.17 21.60
CA ASP A 93 4.74 0.23 20.81
C ASP A 93 6.20 0.15 21.26
N PHE A 94 6.78 1.25 21.73
CA PHE A 94 8.20 1.34 22.09
C PHE A 94 8.41 0.92 23.55
N LYS A 95 8.25 -0.37 23.80
CA LYS A 95 8.46 -0.99 25.11
C LYS A 95 9.64 -1.95 25.08
N PRO A 96 10.37 -2.15 26.20
CA PRO A 96 11.54 -3.03 26.24
C PRO A 96 11.29 -4.44 25.73
N GLU A 97 10.08 -4.98 25.93
CA GLU A 97 9.67 -6.31 25.45
C GLU A 97 9.55 -6.43 23.93
N ASN A 98 9.39 -5.31 23.21
CA ASN A 98 9.10 -5.26 21.77
C ASN A 98 10.23 -4.59 20.97
N VAL A 99 11.33 -4.21 21.61
CA VAL A 99 12.47 -3.57 20.92
C VAL A 99 13.58 -4.59 20.75
N VAL A 100 14.11 -4.66 19.54
CA VAL A 100 15.31 -5.41 19.22
C VAL A 100 16.41 -4.44 18.79
N GLU A 101 17.60 -4.66 19.34
CA GLU A 101 18.77 -3.83 19.11
C GLU A 101 19.76 -4.56 18.21
N PHE A 102 20.25 -3.84 17.20
CA PHE A 102 21.32 -4.30 16.31
C PHE A 102 22.40 -3.23 16.18
N TRP A 103 23.53 -3.65 15.62
CA TRP A 103 24.61 -2.75 15.21
C TRP A 103 24.76 -2.75 13.69
N ASN A 104 24.84 -1.56 13.09
CA ASN A 104 25.25 -1.39 11.70
C ASN A 104 26.63 -0.73 11.67
N GLU A 105 27.59 -1.34 10.97
CA GLU A 105 28.93 -0.76 10.80
C GLU A 105 29.05 -0.15 9.39
N LEU A 106 29.23 1.17 9.33
CA LEU A 106 29.40 1.91 8.08
C LEU A 106 30.80 1.70 7.48
N SER A 107 30.96 2.09 6.22
CA SER A 107 32.21 1.88 5.48
C SER A 107 33.42 2.64 6.04
N ASP A 108 33.20 3.64 6.88
CA ASP A 108 34.23 4.41 7.59
C ASP A 108 34.57 3.82 8.98
N GLY A 109 33.98 2.67 9.34
CA GLY A 109 34.15 2.02 10.64
C GLY A 109 33.25 2.59 11.75
N THR A 110 32.40 3.57 11.45
CA THR A 110 31.42 4.11 12.41
C THR A 110 30.36 3.05 12.71
N ARG A 111 30.09 2.83 14.01
CA ARG A 111 29.06 1.91 14.48
C ARG A 111 27.81 2.68 14.88
N GLU A 112 26.72 2.41 14.20
CA GLU A 112 25.41 2.99 14.47
C GLU A 112 24.50 1.95 15.15
N PRO A 113 23.87 2.28 16.29
CA PRO A 113 22.85 1.43 16.88
C PRO A 113 21.57 1.52 16.05
N VAL A 114 20.88 0.39 15.92
CA VAL A 114 19.61 0.26 15.20
C VAL A 114 18.59 -0.36 16.15
N GLU A 115 17.53 0.38 16.46
CA GLU A 115 16.46 -0.01 17.38
C GLU A 115 15.16 -0.23 16.59
N ALA A 116 14.85 -1.49 16.30
CA ALA A 116 13.65 -1.84 15.56
C ALA A 116 12.56 -2.39 16.48
N VAL A 117 11.30 -2.06 16.20
CA VAL A 117 10.16 -2.65 16.92
C VAL A 117 9.78 -3.98 16.28
N LEU A 118 9.66 -5.03 17.09
CA LEU A 118 9.29 -6.37 16.67
C LEU A 118 8.42 -7.05 17.73
N PHE A 119 7.21 -7.43 17.35
CA PHE A 119 6.35 -8.26 18.18
C PHE A 119 6.70 -9.73 17.94
N MET A 120 7.52 -10.30 18.82
CA MET A 120 8.19 -11.60 18.59
C MET A 120 7.26 -12.76 18.26
N ASP A 121 6.11 -12.83 18.92
CA ASP A 121 5.14 -13.89 18.74
C ASP A 121 3.71 -13.40 19.04
N LYS A 122 2.74 -14.32 18.93
CA LYS A 122 1.32 -14.06 19.14
C LYS A 122 0.95 -13.80 20.61
N ASP A 123 1.83 -14.15 21.54
CA ASP A 123 1.59 -14.06 22.98
C ASP A 123 2.02 -12.69 23.52
N VAL A 124 2.74 -11.90 22.71
CA VAL A 124 3.04 -10.48 22.97
C VAL A 124 1.79 -9.61 22.71
N PRO A 125 1.28 -8.88 23.72
CA PRO A 125 0.09 -8.04 23.54
C PRO A 125 0.33 -6.85 22.61
N ASN A 126 -0.54 -6.67 21.61
CA ASN A 126 -0.50 -5.55 20.67
C ASN A 126 -1.87 -4.88 20.51
N ARG A 127 -2.19 -4.02 21.47
CA ARG A 127 -3.52 -3.36 21.56
C ARG A 127 -3.82 -2.44 20.38
N LEU A 128 -2.79 -1.87 19.75
CA LEU A 128 -2.97 -1.00 18.59
C LEU A 128 -3.26 -1.82 17.34
N GLN A 129 -2.58 -2.95 17.15
CA GLN A 129 -2.95 -3.90 16.10
C GLN A 129 -4.38 -4.41 16.28
N ASP A 130 -4.77 -4.78 17.51
CA ASP A 130 -6.14 -5.23 17.82
C ASP A 130 -7.18 -4.18 17.44
N LEU A 131 -6.91 -2.91 17.80
CA LEU A 131 -7.76 -1.78 17.45
C LEU A 131 -7.86 -1.61 15.92
N VAL A 132 -6.72 -1.64 15.22
CA VAL A 132 -6.67 -1.52 13.75
C VAL A 132 -7.45 -2.67 13.10
N MET A 133 -7.29 -3.90 13.59
CA MET A 133 -8.00 -5.07 13.08
C MET A 133 -9.51 -4.98 13.31
N ALA A 134 -9.94 -4.53 14.48
CA ALA A 134 -11.36 -4.31 14.77
C ALA A 134 -11.97 -3.27 13.81
N VAL A 135 -11.26 -2.16 13.59
CA VAL A 135 -11.69 -1.09 12.67
C VAL A 135 -11.73 -1.60 11.23
N LEU A 136 -10.69 -2.29 10.75
CA LEU A 136 -10.61 -2.84 9.40
C LEU A 136 -11.71 -3.89 9.13
N ALA A 137 -11.99 -4.75 10.09
CA ALA A 137 -13.02 -5.78 9.97
C ALA A 137 -14.42 -5.16 9.77
N VAL A 138 -14.75 -4.11 10.54
CA VAL A 138 -16.04 -3.40 10.40
C VAL A 138 -16.13 -2.65 9.07
N MET A 139 -15.02 -2.12 8.58
CA MET A 139 -14.95 -1.40 7.30
C MET A 139 -14.92 -2.30 6.06
N ALA A 140 -14.87 -3.62 6.23
CA ALA A 140 -14.76 -4.59 5.14
C ALA A 140 -16.01 -5.51 5.00
N PRO A 141 -17.22 -4.95 4.83
CA PRO A 141 -18.43 -5.77 4.69
C PRO A 141 -18.42 -6.52 3.37
N SER A 142 -18.94 -7.75 3.39
CA SER A 142 -19.07 -8.64 2.22
C SER A 142 -20.20 -8.26 1.26
N SER A 143 -20.93 -7.17 1.51
CA SER A 143 -22.14 -6.79 0.76
C SER A 143 -21.86 -6.29 -0.66
N ILE A 144 -20.63 -5.83 -0.95
CA ILE A 144 -20.24 -5.29 -2.26
C ILE A 144 -19.14 -6.22 -2.82
N PRO A 145 -19.44 -7.01 -3.85
CA PRO A 145 -18.47 -7.94 -4.45
C PRO A 145 -17.17 -7.24 -4.89
N GLU A 146 -17.27 -6.04 -5.46
CA GLU A 146 -16.13 -5.26 -5.97
C GLU A 146 -15.21 -4.73 -4.86
N ALA A 147 -15.70 -4.67 -3.62
CA ALA A 147 -14.96 -4.22 -2.45
C ALA A 147 -14.74 -5.35 -1.44
N PHE A 148 -14.82 -6.61 -1.87
CA PHE A 148 -14.76 -7.76 -0.98
C PHE A 148 -13.44 -7.82 -0.19
N GLY A 149 -13.54 -7.63 1.12
CA GLY A 149 -12.40 -7.52 2.04
C GLY A 149 -11.50 -6.32 1.78
N HIS A 150 -12.03 -5.26 1.17
CA HIS A 150 -11.38 -3.96 1.05
C HIS A 150 -12.09 -2.94 1.94
N ASN A 151 -11.39 -1.88 2.31
CA ASN A 151 -11.97 -0.76 3.06
C ASN A 151 -13.07 -0.09 2.22
N LYS A 152 -14.34 -0.36 2.58
CA LYS A 152 -15.52 0.17 1.88
C LYS A 152 -15.57 1.70 1.90
N PRO A 153 -15.35 2.40 3.04
CA PRO A 153 -15.24 3.86 3.04
C PRO A 153 -14.25 4.39 2.00
N LEU A 154 -13.05 3.80 1.90
CA LEU A 154 -12.04 4.21 0.92
C LEU A 154 -12.49 3.94 -0.52
N PHE A 155 -13.10 2.78 -0.77
CA PHE A 155 -13.66 2.44 -2.07
C PHE A 155 -14.74 3.46 -2.51
N ILE A 156 -15.65 3.84 -1.60
CA ILE A 156 -16.68 4.84 -1.87
C ILE A 156 -16.05 6.20 -2.17
N ALA A 157 -15.07 6.63 -1.37
CA ALA A 157 -14.37 7.89 -1.57
C ALA A 157 -13.70 7.96 -2.96
N ASP A 158 -13.00 6.90 -3.37
CA ASP A 158 -12.40 6.80 -4.71
C ASP A 158 -13.44 6.89 -5.83
N LYS A 159 -14.58 6.20 -5.69
CA LYS A 159 -15.68 6.27 -6.68
C LYS A 159 -16.27 7.68 -6.79
N VAL A 160 -16.50 8.34 -5.67
CA VAL A 160 -17.00 9.73 -5.65
C VAL A 160 -15.99 10.68 -6.29
N ALA A 161 -14.69 10.53 -5.99
CA ALA A 161 -13.64 11.34 -6.59
C ALA A 161 -13.58 11.15 -8.11
N LYS A 162 -13.58 9.90 -8.58
CA LYS A 162 -13.58 9.56 -10.02
C LYS A 162 -14.82 10.09 -10.73
N TRP A 163 -15.98 10.05 -10.10
CA TRP A 163 -17.20 10.61 -10.67
C TRP A 163 -17.11 12.13 -10.83
N ASN A 164 -16.66 12.86 -9.80
CA ASN A 164 -16.48 14.31 -9.87
C ASN A 164 -15.46 14.70 -10.94
N TYR A 165 -14.35 13.96 -11.03
CA TYR A 165 -13.36 14.14 -12.08
C TYR A 165 -13.96 13.97 -13.48
N ALA A 166 -14.79 12.94 -13.69
CA ALA A 166 -15.46 12.72 -14.97
C ALA A 166 -16.39 13.89 -15.34
N GLN A 167 -17.16 14.43 -14.39
CA GLN A 167 -18.01 15.61 -14.64
C GLN A 167 -17.18 16.84 -15.00
N PHE A 168 -16.12 17.11 -14.24
CA PHE A 168 -15.21 18.23 -14.53
C PHE A 168 -14.55 18.08 -15.91
N LYS A 169 -14.11 16.87 -16.25
CA LYS A 169 -13.51 16.57 -17.55
C LYS A 169 -14.48 16.87 -18.70
N CYS A 170 -15.77 16.52 -18.58
CA CYS A 170 -16.77 16.87 -19.59
C CYS A 170 -16.91 18.38 -19.79
N ILE A 171 -16.86 19.18 -18.71
CA ILE A 171 -16.90 20.65 -18.81
C ILE A 171 -15.68 21.18 -19.55
N VAL A 172 -14.48 20.70 -19.18
CA VAL A 172 -13.21 21.11 -19.82
C VAL A 172 -13.19 20.73 -21.29
N ASP A 173 -13.54 19.49 -21.64
CA ASP A 173 -13.54 19.00 -23.01
C ASP A 173 -14.58 19.76 -23.86
N THR A 174 -15.75 20.05 -23.30
CA THR A 174 -16.80 20.85 -23.97
C THR A 174 -16.35 22.30 -24.18
N ALA A 175 -15.75 22.93 -23.17
CA ALA A 175 -15.22 24.28 -23.28
C ALA A 175 -14.08 24.35 -24.31
N ALA A 176 -13.19 23.36 -24.33
CA ALA A 176 -12.14 23.24 -25.33
C ALA A 176 -12.73 23.13 -26.74
N SER A 177 -13.72 22.24 -26.94
CA SER A 177 -14.43 22.11 -28.22
C SER A 177 -15.11 23.41 -28.65
N TRP A 178 -15.79 24.10 -27.72
CA TRP A 178 -16.43 25.39 -28.02
C TRP A 178 -15.41 26.46 -28.43
N ILE A 179 -14.27 26.56 -27.72
CA ILE A 179 -13.19 27.50 -28.06
C ILE A 179 -12.66 27.19 -29.46
N LEU A 180 -12.32 25.93 -29.74
CA LEU A 180 -11.81 25.48 -31.04
C LEU A 180 -12.77 25.76 -32.20
N ASN A 181 -14.08 25.65 -31.95
CA ASN A 181 -15.11 25.87 -32.96
C ASN A 181 -15.59 27.33 -33.05
N ASN A 182 -15.20 28.21 -32.13
CA ASN A 182 -15.64 29.61 -32.14
C ASN A 182 -14.89 30.41 -33.22
N HIS A 183 -15.61 30.81 -34.28
CA HIS A 183 -15.06 31.59 -35.39
C HIS A 183 -14.36 32.89 -34.95
N LYS A 184 -14.80 33.53 -33.85
CA LYS A 184 -14.19 34.76 -33.33
C LYS A 184 -12.80 34.51 -32.73
N LEU A 185 -12.50 33.29 -32.30
CA LEU A 185 -11.24 32.91 -31.65
C LEU A 185 -10.25 32.22 -32.59
N ARG A 186 -10.62 31.92 -33.84
CA ARG A 186 -9.78 31.21 -34.82
C ARG A 186 -8.38 31.80 -34.98
N LYS A 187 -8.25 33.13 -35.05
CA LYS A 187 -6.92 33.79 -35.17
C LYS A 187 -6.06 33.53 -33.94
N PHE A 188 -6.62 33.70 -32.75
CA PHE A 188 -5.92 33.46 -31.48
C PHE A 188 -5.45 32.01 -31.36
N ILE A 189 -6.34 31.06 -31.67
CA ILE A 189 -6.05 29.62 -31.63
C ILE A 189 -4.99 29.23 -32.67
N PHE A 190 -5.03 29.83 -33.85
CA PHE A 190 -4.01 29.62 -34.87
C PHE A 190 -2.61 29.99 -34.37
N TYR A 191 -2.44 31.11 -33.66
CA TYR A 191 -1.13 31.53 -33.15
C TYR A 191 -0.68 30.79 -31.88
N MET A 192 -1.61 30.35 -31.04
CA MET A 192 -1.29 29.66 -29.79
C MET A 192 -1.09 28.14 -29.94
N SER A 193 -1.58 27.55 -31.04
CA SER A 193 -1.34 26.12 -31.34
C SER A 193 0.04 25.89 -31.93
N THR A 194 0.64 24.75 -31.61
CA THR A 194 1.92 24.34 -32.20
C THR A 194 1.71 23.83 -33.63
N PHE A 195 2.78 23.87 -34.44
CA PHE A 195 2.73 23.32 -35.79
C PHE A 195 2.37 21.82 -35.81
N ARG A 196 2.81 21.05 -34.80
CA ARG A 196 2.52 19.62 -34.67
C ARG A 196 1.03 19.36 -34.45
N GLU A 197 0.39 20.10 -33.55
CA GLU A 197 -1.04 19.95 -33.24
C GLU A 197 -1.91 20.29 -34.46
N ARG A 198 -1.57 21.37 -35.17
CA ARG A 198 -2.28 21.73 -36.41
C ARG A 198 -2.16 20.66 -37.48
N ARG A 199 -0.96 20.11 -37.66
CA ARG A 199 -0.72 19.04 -38.64
C ARG A 199 -1.48 17.76 -38.27
N ALA A 200 -1.47 17.37 -37.00
CA ALA A 200 -2.21 16.21 -36.51
C ALA A 200 -3.72 16.34 -36.75
N ALA A 201 -4.30 17.53 -36.52
CA ALA A 201 -5.72 17.79 -36.78
C ALA A 201 -6.09 17.67 -38.28
N VAL A 202 -5.25 18.20 -39.17
CA VAL A 202 -5.44 18.10 -40.63
C VAL A 202 -5.27 16.66 -41.12
N GLU A 203 -4.31 15.91 -40.56
CA GLU A 203 -4.11 14.50 -40.90
C GLU A 203 -5.25 13.60 -40.40
N ALA A 204 -5.81 13.87 -39.21
CA ALA A 204 -6.96 13.16 -38.68
C ALA A 204 -8.21 13.38 -39.53
N ALA A 205 -8.48 14.64 -39.93
CA ALA A 205 -9.62 14.99 -40.78
C ALA A 205 -9.55 14.43 -42.22
N ARG A 206 -8.39 13.91 -42.65
CA ARG A 206 -8.23 13.20 -43.94
C ARG A 206 -8.50 11.70 -43.86
N ARG A 207 -8.62 11.13 -42.64
CA ARG A 207 -8.82 9.69 -42.40
C ARG A 207 -10.29 9.33 -42.13
N GLU A 208 -11.13 10.33 -41.89
CA GLU A 208 -12.60 10.22 -41.91
C GLU A 208 -13.13 10.52 -43.32
#